data_AF-A0AB39BSU8-F1
#
_entry.id   AF-A0AB39BSU8-F1
#
_cell.length_a   1.000
_cell.length_b   1.000
_cell.length_c   1.000
_cell.angle_alpha   90.00
_cell.angle_beta   90.00
_cell.angle_gamma   90.00
#
_symmetry.space_group_name_H-M   'P 1'
#
loop_
_entity.id
_entity.type
_entity.pdbx_description
1 polymer ?
#
loop_
_entity_poly.entity_id
_entity_poly.type
_entity_poly.pdbx_seq_one_letter_code
_entity_poly.pdbx_strand_id
1 'polypeptide(L)'
;MSMVARQIQHQHQTEVKTKKVVRRHRSRITLGEKIIGLTMTVVAFAMIGLMLHNYASIYTLNKDVHQLQGTISQQSQVNEGLSLQVVELSAPDRILDIATGELGMSLDDNKVKVVQN
;
A
#
# COMPACT_ATOMS: atom_id res chain seq x y z
N MET A 1 -102.83 45.23 -18.21
CA MET A 1 -102.44 44.59 -16.93
C MET A 1 -102.33 43.09 -17.23
N SER A 2 -101.20 42.39 -17.23
CA SER A 2 -99.84 42.60 -16.73
C SER A 2 -98.90 41.74 -17.59
N MET A 3 -97.99 42.39 -18.31
CA MET A 3 -96.78 41.77 -18.86
C MET A 3 -95.75 41.69 -17.73
N VAL A 4 -95.21 40.51 -17.44
CA VAL A 4 -93.88 40.39 -16.82
C VAL A 4 -93.17 39.20 -17.47
N ALA A 5 -92.53 39.49 -18.60
CA ALA A 5 -91.42 38.70 -19.08
C ALA A 5 -90.14 39.47 -18.78
N ARG A 6 -89.10 38.69 -18.45
CA ARG A 6 -87.66 39.00 -18.48
C ARG A 6 -87.00 39.69 -17.28
N GLN A 7 -85.82 39.10 -17.02
CA GLN A 7 -84.58 39.70 -16.54
C GLN A 7 -84.49 39.96 -15.04
N ILE A 8 -84.19 38.88 -14.31
CA ILE A 8 -83.23 39.00 -13.21
C ILE A 8 -81.83 38.72 -13.78
N GLN A 9 -81.27 39.82 -14.25
CA GLN A 9 -79.90 40.28 -13.98
C GLN A 9 -78.82 39.20 -13.79
N HIS A 10 -77.93 39.17 -14.77
CA HIS A 10 -76.60 38.57 -14.72
C HIS A 10 -75.90 38.85 -13.38
N GLN A 11 -75.85 37.86 -12.50
CA GLN A 11 -74.69 37.71 -11.63
C GLN A 11 -73.68 36.88 -12.42
N HIS A 12 -72.79 37.58 -13.13
CA HIS A 12 -71.47 37.05 -13.41
C HIS A 12 -70.80 36.82 -12.05
N GLN A 13 -71.11 35.69 -11.42
CA GLN A 13 -70.26 35.17 -10.38
C GLN A 13 -69.06 34.63 -11.13
N THR A 14 -68.04 35.49 -11.22
CA THR A 14 -66.72 35.17 -11.72
C THR A 14 -66.34 33.82 -11.16
N GLU A 15 -66.36 32.78 -12.00
CA GLU A 15 -65.55 31.60 -11.72
C GLU A 15 -64.13 32.15 -11.60
N VAL A 16 -63.69 32.38 -10.37
CA VAL A 16 -62.28 32.40 -10.04
C VAL A 16 -61.83 31.00 -10.38
N LYS A 17 -61.47 30.80 -11.66
CA LYS A 17 -60.51 29.81 -12.08
C LYS A 17 -59.27 30.14 -11.29
N THR A 18 -59.21 29.61 -10.07
CA THR A 18 -57.96 29.39 -9.35
C THR A 18 -57.21 28.46 -10.28
N LYS A 19 -56.51 29.04 -11.25
CA LYS A 19 -55.51 28.37 -12.05
C LYS A 19 -54.61 27.77 -10.98
N LYS A 20 -54.76 26.46 -10.73
CA LYS A 20 -53.81 25.70 -9.93
C LYS A 20 -52.51 25.92 -10.65
N VAL A 21 -51.75 26.90 -10.19
CA VAL A 21 -50.38 27.11 -10.63
C VAL A 21 -49.70 25.89 -10.04
N VAL A 22 -49.63 24.83 -10.84
CA VAL A 22 -48.78 23.68 -10.53
C VAL A 22 -47.41 24.31 -10.39
N ARG A 23 -46.98 24.57 -9.15
CA ARG A 23 -45.63 24.97 -8.84
C ARG A 23 -44.79 23.79 -9.32
N ARG A 24 -44.30 23.88 -10.56
CA ARG A 24 -43.31 22.95 -11.07
C ARG A 24 -42.15 23.07 -10.11
N HIS A 25 -42.00 22.08 -9.23
CA HIS A 25 -40.81 21.93 -8.42
C HIS A 25 -39.67 21.75 -9.42
N ARG A 26 -38.92 22.82 -9.68
CA ARG A 26 -37.69 22.73 -10.46
C ARG A 26 -36.83 21.73 -9.71
N SER A 27 -36.43 20.63 -10.35
CA SER A 27 -35.42 19.75 -9.77
C SER A 27 -34.24 20.61 -9.34
N ARG A 28 -33.85 20.49 -8.07
CA ARG A 28 -32.76 21.26 -7.46
C ARG A 28 -31.41 21.01 -8.13
N ILE A 29 -31.30 19.93 -8.89
CA ILE A 29 -30.07 19.45 -9.51
C ILE A 29 -30.23 19.57 -11.02
N THR A 30 -29.33 20.31 -11.64
CA THR A 30 -29.25 20.44 -13.10
C THR A 30 -28.61 19.20 -13.71
N LEU A 31 -28.94 18.87 -14.97
CA LEU A 31 -28.38 17.69 -15.66
C LEU A 31 -26.85 17.68 -15.66
N GLY A 32 -26.21 18.85 -15.77
CA GLY A 32 -24.76 18.99 -15.72
C GLY A 32 -24.15 18.64 -14.35
N GLU A 33 -24.75 19.12 -13.25
CA GLU A 33 -24.29 18.77 -11.90
C GLU A 33 -24.39 17.26 -11.62
N LYS A 34 -25.42 16.60 -12.16
CA LYS A 34 -25.57 15.14 -12.02
C LYS A 34 -24.46 14.38 -12.75
N ILE A 35 -24.03 14.86 -13.92
CA ILE A 35 -22.91 14.27 -14.68
C ILE A 35 -21.60 14.50 -13.94
N ILE A 36 -21.33 15.74 -13.50
CA ILE A 36 -20.10 16.07 -12.75
C ILE A 36 -20.02 15.25 -11.46
N GLY A 37 -21.14 15.12 -10.73
CA GLY A 37 -21.23 14.29 -9.53
C GLY A 37 -20.90 12.82 -9.83
N LEU A 38 -21.48 12.27 -10.90
CA LEU A 38 -21.18 10.89 -11.33
C LEU A 38 -19.70 10.72 -11.72
N THR A 39 -19.13 11.67 -12.47
CA THR A 39 -17.71 11.59 -12.87
C THR A 39 -16.78 11.68 -11.66
N MET A 40 -17.07 12.58 -10.72
CA MET A 40 -16.32 12.69 -9.47
C MET A 40 -16.38 11.41 -8.65
N THR A 41 -17.55 10.78 -8.54
CA THR A 41 -17.69 9.49 -7.84
C THR A 41 -16.86 8.39 -8.50
N VAL A 42 -16.90 8.28 -9.83
CA VAL A 42 -16.11 7.28 -10.58
C VAL A 42 -14.61 7.50 -10.40
N VAL A 43 -14.14 8.75 -10.51
CA VAL A 43 -12.73 9.09 -10.31
C VAL A 43 -12.29 8.79 -8.88
N ALA A 44 -13.11 9.10 -7.88
CA ALA A 44 -12.81 8.79 -6.48
C ALA A 44 -12.64 7.28 -6.26
N PHE A 45 -13.54 6.45 -6.80
CA PHE A 45 -13.43 4.99 -6.70
C PHE A 45 -12.21 4.44 -7.45
N ALA A 46 -11.89 4.98 -8.63
CA ALA A 46 -10.69 4.60 -9.37
C ALA A 46 -9.40 4.91 -8.59
N MET A 47 -9.32 6.11 -7.98
CA MET A 47 -8.19 6.51 -7.14
C MET A 47 -8.04 5.60 -5.92
N ILE A 48 -9.13 5.28 -5.23
CA ILE A 48 -9.12 4.34 -4.09
C ILE A 48 -8.65 2.95 -4.53
N GLY A 49 -9.14 2.46 -5.67
CA GLY A 49 -8.72 1.17 -6.23
C GLY A 49 -7.23 1.11 -6.54
N LEU A 50 -6.68 2.15 -7.16
CA LEU A 50 -5.24 2.26 -7.43
C LEU A 50 -4.42 2.34 -6.13
N MET A 51 -4.89 3.10 -5.15
CA MET A 51 -4.22 3.22 -3.85
C MET A 51 -4.16 1.86 -3.15
N LEU A 52 -5.27 1.12 -3.14
CA LEU A 52 -5.36 -0.18 -2.48
C LEU A 52 -4.47 -1.23 -3.16
N HIS A 53 -4.44 -1.24 -4.50
CA HIS A 53 -3.55 -2.10 -5.27
C HIS A 53 -2.06 -1.83 -4.93
N ASN A 54 -1.67 -0.56 -4.89
CA ASN A 54 -0.32 -0.16 -4.53
C ASN A 54 0.00 -0.50 -3.06
N TYR A 55 -0.96 -0.37 -2.15
CA TYR A 55 -0.75 -0.68 -0.73
C TYR A 55 -0.40 -2.15 -0.49
N ALA A 56 -1.08 -3.07 -1.20
CA ALA A 56 -0.77 -4.49 -1.14
C ALA A 56 0.64 -4.79 -1.66
N SER A 57 1.05 -4.13 -2.75
CA SER A 57 2.40 -4.26 -3.30
C SER A 57 3.47 -3.71 -2.34
N ILE A 58 3.23 -2.56 -1.71
CA ILE A 58 4.19 -1.98 -0.76
C ILE A 58 4.34 -2.85 0.49
N TYR A 59 3.24 -3.39 0.99
CA TYR A 59 3.28 -4.27 2.17
C TYR A 59 4.04 -5.57 1.90
N THR A 60 3.76 -6.22 0.77
CA THR A 60 4.46 -7.45 0.36
C THR A 60 5.95 -7.19 0.14
N LEU A 61 6.30 -6.11 -0.59
CA LEU A 61 7.69 -5.71 -0.78
C LEU A 61 8.42 -5.44 0.54
N ASN A 62 7.81 -4.70 1.48
CA ASN A 62 8.44 -4.46 2.79
C ASN A 62 8.68 -5.76 3.54
N LYS A 63 7.71 -6.68 3.54
CA LYS A 63 7.88 -7.99 4.17
C LYS A 63 9.03 -8.77 3.55
N ASP A 64 9.10 -8.82 2.23
CA ASP A 64 10.15 -9.55 1.50
C ASP A 64 11.53 -8.95 1.79
N VAL A 65 11.62 -7.62 1.83
CA VAL A 65 12.85 -6.90 2.20
C VAL A 65 13.27 -7.23 3.64
N HIS A 66 12.33 -7.22 4.60
CA HIS A 66 12.63 -7.58 5.99
C HIS A 66 13.09 -9.05 6.11
N GLN A 67 12.44 -9.96 5.40
CA GLN A 67 12.83 -11.37 5.38
C GLN A 67 14.24 -11.54 4.79
N LEU A 68 14.52 -10.88 3.66
CA LEU A 68 15.82 -10.94 3.00
C LEU A 68 16.93 -10.36 3.89
N GLN A 69 16.68 -9.24 4.57
CA GLN A 69 17.62 -8.69 5.56
C GLN A 69 17.91 -9.68 6.70
N GLY A 70 16.88 -10.39 7.18
CA GLY A 70 17.04 -11.46 8.16
C GLY A 70 17.95 -12.58 7.66
N THR A 71 17.72 -13.07 6.44
CA THR A 71 18.56 -14.11 5.81
C THR A 71 20.00 -13.66 5.62
N ILE A 72 20.23 -12.42 5.17
CA ILE A 72 21.57 -11.85 5.01
C ILE A 72 22.29 -11.78 6.37
N SER A 73 21.60 -11.32 7.41
CA SER A 73 22.17 -11.25 8.76
C SER A 73 22.58 -12.62 9.29
N GLN A 74 21.72 -13.63 9.12
CA GLN A 74 22.04 -15.01 9.48
C GLN A 74 23.26 -15.55 8.70
N GLN A 75 23.28 -15.33 7.38
CA GLN A 75 24.41 -15.78 6.56
C GLN A 75 25.71 -15.06 6.95
N SER A 76 25.66 -13.78 7.31
CA SER A 76 26.81 -13.02 7.79
C SER A 76 27.39 -13.64 9.07
N GLN A 77 26.54 -14.02 10.02
CA GLN A 77 26.98 -14.68 11.26
C GLN A 77 27.62 -16.04 10.98
N VAL A 78 27.03 -16.83 10.07
CA VAL A 78 27.63 -18.10 9.64
C VAL A 78 28.99 -17.87 9.01
N ASN A 79 29.12 -16.89 8.11
CA ASN A 79 30.39 -16.56 7.46
C ASN A 79 31.46 -16.12 8.45
N GLU A 80 31.09 -15.30 9.44
CA GLU A 80 31.99 -14.87 10.52
C GLU A 80 32.46 -16.08 11.35
N GLY A 81 31.55 -16.97 11.73
CA GLY A 81 31.88 -18.21 12.43
C GLY A 81 32.79 -19.15 11.64
N LEU A 82 32.59 -19.25 10.32
CA LEU A 82 33.50 -20.00 9.43
C LEU A 82 34.86 -19.32 9.32
N SER A 83 34.90 -17.98 9.25
CA SER A 83 36.15 -17.23 9.20
C SER A 83 36.97 -17.44 10.47
N LEU A 84 36.33 -17.44 11.64
CA LEU A 84 36.99 -17.74 12.92
C LEU A 84 37.56 -19.17 12.93
N GLN A 85 36.79 -20.16 12.46
CA GLN A 85 37.27 -21.53 12.34
C GLN A 85 38.49 -21.63 11.41
N VAL A 86 38.51 -20.92 10.28
CA VAL A 86 39.68 -20.91 9.39
C VAL A 86 40.91 -20.35 10.11
N VAL A 87 40.76 -19.26 10.88
CA VAL A 87 41.85 -18.67 11.67
C VAL A 87 42.36 -19.65 12.71
N GLU A 88 41.47 -20.28 13.48
CA GLU A 88 41.83 -21.26 14.51
C GLU A 88 42.50 -22.50 13.91
N LEU A 89 41.96 -23.03 12.81
CA LEU A 89 42.51 -24.22 12.15
C LEU A 89 43.86 -23.93 11.49
N SER A 90 44.06 -22.70 10.99
CA SER A 90 45.30 -22.26 10.35
C SER A 90 46.32 -21.70 11.35
N ALA A 91 46.00 -21.69 12.65
CA ALA A 91 46.90 -21.19 13.67
C ALA A 91 48.21 -22.01 13.68
N PRO A 92 49.39 -21.36 13.58
CA PRO A 92 50.67 -22.05 13.53
C PRO A 92 50.90 -22.99 14.72
N ASP A 93 50.50 -22.57 15.92
CA ASP A 93 50.64 -23.36 17.14
C ASP A 93 49.86 -24.67 17.07
N ARG A 94 48.62 -24.62 16.57
CA ARG A 94 47.78 -25.82 16.36
C ARG A 94 48.40 -26.76 15.32
N ILE A 95 48.88 -26.21 14.22
CA ILE A 95 49.52 -27.01 13.17
C ILE A 95 50.79 -27.69 13.71
N LEU A 96 51.58 -26.96 14.52
CA LEU A 96 52.79 -27.48 15.16
C LEU A 96 52.48 -28.60 16.16
N ASP A 97 51.44 -28.43 16.98
CA ASP A 97 50.99 -29.43 17.95
C ASP A 97 50.59 -30.74 17.24
N ILE A 98 49.80 -30.67 16.17
CA ILE A 98 49.42 -31.85 15.37
C ILE A 98 50.65 -32.47 14.70
N ALA A 99 51.53 -31.66 14.10
CA ALA A 99 52.72 -32.16 13.42
C ALA A 99 53.67 -32.91 14.36
N THR A 100 53.90 -32.37 15.56
CA THR A 100 54.86 -32.95 16.51
C THR A 100 54.24 -34.05 17.37
N GLY A 101 53.02 -33.83 17.87
CA GLY A 101 52.34 -34.73 18.81
C GLY A 101 51.64 -35.91 18.15
N GLU A 102 50.98 -35.71 17.01
CA GLU A 102 50.22 -36.76 16.33
C GLU A 102 51.02 -37.42 15.20
N LEU A 103 51.78 -36.63 14.44
CA LEU A 103 52.48 -37.10 13.23
C LEU A 103 53.97 -37.42 13.47
N GLY A 104 54.51 -37.09 14.65
CA GLY A 104 55.90 -37.40 15.02
C GLY A 104 56.95 -36.63 14.21
N MET A 105 56.57 -35.48 13.62
CA MET A 105 57.49 -34.60 12.90
C MET A 105 58.33 -33.77 13.89
N SER A 106 59.55 -33.40 13.49
CA SER A 106 60.46 -32.54 14.28
C SER A 106 60.76 -31.24 13.55
N LEU A 107 60.93 -30.14 14.30
CA LEU A 107 61.29 -28.85 13.74
C LEU A 107 62.77 -28.80 13.34
N ASP A 108 63.07 -28.24 12.17
CA ASP A 108 64.43 -27.90 11.74
C ASP A 108 64.65 -26.41 11.94
N ASP A 109 65.38 -26.04 12.99
CA ASP A 109 65.62 -24.65 13.40
C ASP A 109 66.29 -23.82 12.30
N ASN A 110 67.01 -24.44 11.36
CA ASN A 110 67.64 -23.73 10.23
C ASN A 110 66.64 -23.32 9.15
N LYS A 111 65.41 -23.81 9.19
CA LYS A 111 64.34 -23.54 8.20
C LYS A 111 63.13 -22.83 8.79
N VAL A 112 63.21 -22.35 10.04
CA VAL A 112 62.14 -21.58 10.67
C VAL A 112 62.14 -20.16 10.11
N LYS A 113 61.00 -19.73 9.56
CA LYS A 113 60.78 -18.34 9.12
C LYS A 113 59.80 -17.66 10.06
N VAL A 114 60.26 -16.62 10.76
CA VAL A 114 59.39 -15.80 11.62
C VAL A 114 58.52 -14.93 10.72
N VAL A 115 57.20 -15.13 10.78
CA VAL A 115 56.22 -14.29 10.08
C VAL A 115 55.77 -13.22 11.08
N GLN A 116 56.18 -11.97 10.87
CA GLN A 116 55.62 -10.83 11.59
C GLN A 116 54.32 -10.42 10.87
N ASN A 117 53.24 -10.33 11.64
CA ASN A 117 51.91 -9.91 11.17
C ASN A 117 51.74 -8.40 11.27
#